data_AF-A0A959K3S2-F1
#
_entry.id   AF-A0A959K3S2-F1
#
_cell.length_a   1.000
_cell.length_b   1.000
_cell.length_c   1.000
_cell.angle_alpha   90.00
_cell.angle_beta   90.00
_cell.angle_gamma   90.00
#
_symmetry.space_group_name_H-M   'P 1'
#
loop_
_entity.id
_entity.type
_entity.pdbx_description
1 polymer ?
#
loop_
_entity_poly.entity_id
_entity_poly.type
_entity_poly.pdbx_seq_one_letter_code
_entity_poly.pdbx_strand_id
1 'polypeptide(L)'
;MSADPDNEYFSDGITEEIINALTTIRGLKVIARTSSFAFKNRNIDVRTIGNQLGVTMVLEGSVRKAKNRVRITAQLVSTSDGSHFWSRNFDRDLEDIFSLQDEVSLLIADQIRENFGHFEIQDHLVEAPTKNMEAYQLYLKGRYHQLK
;
A
#
# COMPACT_ATOMS: atom_id res chain seq x y z
N MET A 1 12.38 -17.59 -6.64
CA MET A 1 13.18 -17.02 -5.52
C MET A 1 12.37 -17.27 -4.26
N SER A 2 12.95 -17.90 -3.24
CA SER A 2 12.23 -18.17 -1.99
C SER A 2 11.76 -16.85 -1.39
N ALA A 3 10.45 -16.65 -1.29
CA ALA A 3 9.90 -15.55 -0.49
C ALA A 3 10.31 -15.83 0.95
N ASP A 4 11.19 -14.99 1.49
CA ASP A 4 11.43 -14.96 2.92
C ASP A 4 10.06 -14.73 3.59
N PRO A 5 9.56 -15.66 4.43
CA PRO A 5 8.29 -15.46 5.14
C PRO A 5 8.27 -14.15 5.92
N ASP A 6 9.46 -13.66 6.34
CA ASP A 6 9.58 -12.39 7.02
C ASP A 6 9.32 -11.17 6.11
N ASN A 7 9.46 -11.32 4.79
CA ASN A 7 9.07 -10.29 3.83
C ASN A 7 7.56 -10.30 3.55
N GLU A 8 6.89 -11.44 3.65
CA GLU A 8 5.46 -11.52 3.32
C GLU A 8 4.59 -10.86 4.39
N TYR A 9 4.78 -11.17 5.68
CA TYR A 9 4.00 -10.52 6.74
C TYR A 9 4.25 -9.01 6.76
N PHE A 10 5.49 -8.60 6.51
CA PHE A 10 5.87 -7.19 6.51
C PHE A 10 5.22 -6.47 5.33
N SER A 11 5.33 -7.03 4.12
CA SER A 11 4.70 -6.47 2.92
C SER A 11 3.18 -6.33 3.07
N ASP A 12 2.52 -7.36 3.61
CA ASP A 12 1.08 -7.35 3.82
C ASP A 12 0.67 -6.32 4.88
N GLY A 13 1.47 -6.19 5.94
CA GLY A 13 1.29 -5.18 6.96
C GLY A 13 1.38 -3.76 6.41
N ILE A 14 2.43 -3.43 5.67
CA ILE A 14 2.58 -2.12 5.02
C ILE A 14 1.44 -1.84 4.04
N THR A 15 1.03 -2.84 3.27
CA THR A 15 -0.10 -2.71 2.33
C THR A 15 -1.39 -2.36 3.05
N GLU A 16 -1.64 -3.01 4.19
CA GLU A 16 -2.81 -2.74 5.04
C GLU A 16 -2.76 -1.34 5.65
N GLU A 17 -1.59 -0.88 6.12
CA GLU A 17 -1.45 0.50 6.63
C GLU A 17 -1.72 1.54 5.54
N ILE A 18 -1.25 1.33 4.30
CA ILE A 18 -1.55 2.23 3.18
C ILE A 18 -3.05 2.22 2.84
N ILE A 19 -3.70 1.04 2.84
CA ILE A 19 -5.15 0.94 2.67
C ILE A 19 -5.87 1.75 3.77
N ASN A 20 -5.47 1.58 5.03
CA ASN A 20 -6.07 2.30 6.16
C ASN A 20 -5.89 3.82 6.00
N ALA A 21 -4.67 4.28 5.70
CA ALA A 21 -4.37 5.69 5.48
C ALA A 21 -5.26 6.30 4.39
N LEU A 22 -5.36 5.64 3.22
CA LEU A 22 -6.17 6.14 2.10
C LEU A 22 -7.68 6.14 2.40
N THR A 23 -8.17 5.23 3.24
CA THR A 23 -9.60 5.20 3.61
C THR A 23 -10.04 6.39 4.47
N THR A 24 -9.10 7.12 5.08
CA THR A 24 -9.39 8.35 5.84
C THR A 24 -9.73 9.54 4.94
N ILE A 25 -9.39 9.47 3.64
CA ILE A 25 -9.62 10.56 2.69
C ILE A 25 -11.09 10.59 2.29
N ARG A 26 -11.77 11.69 2.62
CA ARG A 26 -13.19 11.86 2.29
C ARG A 26 -13.41 11.86 0.78
N GLY A 27 -14.34 11.04 0.32
CA GLY A 27 -14.70 10.92 -1.09
C GLY A 27 -13.85 9.91 -1.88
N LEU A 28 -12.71 9.47 -1.34
CA LEU A 28 -11.93 8.40 -1.94
C LEU A 28 -12.53 7.04 -1.55
N LYS A 29 -12.96 6.27 -2.55
CA LYS A 29 -13.43 4.90 -2.34
C LYS A 29 -12.26 3.93 -2.46
N VAL A 30 -11.91 3.29 -1.35
CA VAL A 30 -10.85 2.28 -1.28
C VAL A 30 -11.48 0.91 -1.07
N ILE A 31 -11.09 -0.07 -1.88
CA ILE A 31 -11.61 -1.45 -1.78
C ILE A 31 -11.01 -2.15 -0.57
N ALA A 32 -11.84 -2.94 0.11
CA ALA A 32 -11.44 -3.71 1.28
C ALA A 32 -10.22 -4.61 1.01
N ARG A 33 -9.37 -4.75 2.03
CA ARG A 33 -8.19 -5.62 2.02
C ARG A 33 -8.51 -7.05 1.56
N THR A 34 -9.58 -7.65 2.08
CA THR A 34 -9.95 -9.03 1.75
C THR A 34 -10.26 -9.21 0.26
N SER A 35 -10.95 -8.23 -0.34
CA SER A 35 -11.28 -8.24 -1.76
C SER A 35 -10.06 -8.01 -2.64
N SER A 36 -9.16 -7.08 -2.29
CA SER A 36 -7.93 -6.83 -3.05
C SER A 36 -6.94 -8.00 -2.93
N PHE A 37 -6.79 -8.59 -1.73
CA PHE A 37 -5.88 -9.71 -1.51
C PHE A 37 -6.30 -11.00 -2.21
N ALA A 38 -7.55 -11.12 -2.65
CA ALA A 38 -7.99 -12.23 -3.50
C ALA A 38 -7.22 -12.31 -4.83
N PHE A 39 -6.62 -11.20 -5.27
CA PHE A 39 -5.81 -11.10 -6.49
C PHE A 39 -4.29 -11.21 -6.22
N LYS A 40 -3.86 -11.24 -4.95
CA LYS A 40 -2.44 -11.34 -4.57
C LYS A 40 -1.81 -12.59 -5.19
N ASN A 41 -0.60 -12.46 -5.71
CA ASN A 41 0.17 -13.54 -6.34
C ASN A 41 -0.52 -14.20 -7.55
N ARG A 42 -1.49 -13.52 -8.17
CA ARG A 42 -2.12 -13.97 -9.42
C ARG A 42 -1.69 -13.09 -10.57
N ASN A 43 -1.39 -13.70 -11.71
CA ASN A 43 -1.12 -12.98 -12.94
C ASN A 43 -2.45 -12.72 -13.67
N ILE A 44 -3.19 -11.70 -13.22
CA ILE A 44 -4.49 -11.32 -13.77
C ILE A 44 -4.37 -9.92 -14.37
N ASP A 45 -4.96 -9.72 -15.54
CA ASP A 45 -5.02 -8.42 -16.19
C ASP A 45 -5.72 -7.38 -15.30
N VAL A 46 -5.09 -6.23 -15.10
CA VAL A 46 -5.61 -5.15 -14.25
C VAL A 46 -6.99 -4.64 -14.68
N ARG A 47 -7.34 -4.74 -15.98
CA ARG A 47 -8.66 -4.39 -16.50
C ARG A 47 -9.73 -5.37 -16.00
N THR A 48 -9.35 -6.65 -15.87
CA THR A 48 -10.22 -7.67 -15.25
C THR A 48 -10.42 -7.39 -13.76
N ILE A 49 -9.35 -7.03 -13.05
CA ILE A 49 -9.43 -6.67 -11.62
C ILE A 49 -10.36 -5.46 -11.44
N GLY A 50 -10.18 -4.42 -12.25
CA GLY A 50 -11.03 -3.23 -12.26
C GLY A 50 -12.50 -3.54 -12.47
N ASN A 51 -12.81 -4.39 -13.46
CA ASN A 51 -14.18 -4.81 -13.73
C ASN A 51 -14.81 -5.60 -12.57
N GLN A 52 -14.06 -6.51 -11.94
CA GLN A 52 -14.56 -7.33 -10.83
C GLN A 52 -14.76 -6.53 -9.53
N LEU A 53 -13.88 -5.56 -9.27
CA LEU A 53 -13.93 -4.74 -8.06
C LEU A 53 -14.69 -3.43 -8.23
N GLY A 54 -15.04 -3.05 -9.46
CA GLY A 54 -15.70 -1.77 -9.76
C GLY A 54 -14.79 -0.56 -9.51
N VAL A 55 -13.49 -0.69 -9.78
CA VAL A 55 -12.49 0.37 -9.57
C VAL A 55 -11.93 0.91 -10.87
N THR A 56 -11.62 2.20 -10.89
CA THR A 56 -10.98 2.90 -12.03
C THR A 56 -9.47 2.76 -12.02
N MET A 57 -8.88 2.40 -10.87
CA MET A 57 -7.44 2.29 -10.70
C MET A 57 -7.07 1.14 -9.77
N VAL A 58 -5.88 0.61 -10.01
CA VAL A 58 -5.21 -0.32 -9.10
C VAL A 58 -3.89 0.30 -8.65
N LEU A 59 -3.70 0.36 -7.34
CA LEU A 59 -2.39 0.56 -6.74
C LEU A 59 -1.73 -0.81 -6.58
N GLU A 60 -0.61 -1.02 -7.26
CA GLU A 60 0.19 -2.23 -7.14
C GLU A 60 1.66 -1.93 -6.90
N GLY A 61 2.42 -2.93 -6.50
CA GLY A 61 3.82 -2.71 -6.16
C GLY A 61 4.46 -3.85 -5.38
N SER A 62 5.58 -3.53 -4.73
CA SER A 62 6.28 -4.49 -3.89
C SER A 62 6.92 -3.80 -2.70
N VAL A 63 6.93 -4.50 -1.57
CA VAL A 63 7.67 -4.11 -0.37
C VAL A 63 8.74 -5.16 -0.12
N ARG A 64 9.96 -4.71 0.16
CA ARG A 64 11.08 -5.58 0.51
C ARG A 64 11.79 -5.01 1.72
N LYS A 65 12.05 -5.87 2.71
CA LYS A 65 12.85 -5.53 3.88
C LYS A 65 14.17 -6.29 3.81
N ALA A 66 15.26 -5.58 4.05
CA ALA A 66 16.58 -6.18 4.15
C ALA A 66 17.35 -5.50 5.29
N LYS A 67 17.60 -6.24 6.39
CA LYS A 67 18.20 -5.69 7.61
C LYS A 67 17.40 -4.47 8.09
N ASN A 68 18.02 -3.30 8.12
CA ASN A 68 17.42 -2.03 8.53
C ASN A 68 16.90 -1.19 7.35
N ARG A 69 16.83 -1.74 6.13
CA ARG A 69 16.36 -1.01 4.93
C ARG A 69 15.02 -1.54 4.46
N VAL A 70 14.15 -0.61 4.07
CA VAL A 70 12.86 -0.89 3.44
C VAL A 70 12.85 -0.25 2.07
N ARG A 71 12.51 -1.07 1.06
CA ARG A 71 12.27 -0.61 -0.31
C ARG A 71 10.81 -0.83 -0.67
N ILE A 72 10.14 0.24 -1.07
CA ILE A 72 8.76 0.21 -1.57
C ILE A 72 8.78 0.65 -3.03
N THR A 73 8.17 -0.14 -3.90
CA THR A 73 7.77 0.29 -5.24
C THR A 73 6.26 0.41 -5.24
N ALA A 74 5.73 1.54 -5.68
CA ALA A 74 4.30 1.79 -5.82
C ALA A 74 4.01 2.27 -7.24
N GLN A 75 2.91 1.77 -7.81
CA GLN A 75 2.49 2.05 -9.18
C GLN A 75 0.99 2.24 -9.21
N LEU A 76 0.54 3.26 -9.93
CA LEU A 76 -0.88 3.46 -10.21
C LEU A 76 -1.16 3.08 -11.66
N VAL A 77 -2.11 2.17 -11.82
CA VAL A 77 -2.46 1.56 -13.09
C VAL A 77 -3.92 1.82 -13.39
N SER A 78 -4.20 2.33 -14.60
CA SER A 78 -5.56 2.55 -15.07
C SER A 78 -6.21 1.22 -15.42
N THR A 79 -7.43 0.99 -14.93
CA THR A 79 -8.19 -0.23 -15.25
C THR A 79 -8.93 -0.12 -16.60
N SER A 80 -8.94 1.05 -17.24
CA SER A 80 -9.59 1.23 -18.54
C SER A 80 -8.74 0.68 -19.70
N ASP A 81 -7.43 0.88 -19.65
CA ASP A 81 -6.51 0.54 -20.73
C ASP A 81 -5.27 -0.25 -20.27
N GLY A 82 -5.08 -0.42 -18.95
CA GLY A 82 -3.94 -1.12 -18.37
C GLY A 82 -2.64 -0.32 -18.38
N SER A 83 -2.70 1.00 -18.64
CA SER A 83 -1.51 1.85 -18.62
C SER A 83 -1.05 2.18 -17.20
N HIS A 84 0.28 2.14 -16.99
CA HIS A 84 0.90 2.75 -15.83
C HIS A 84 1.03 4.25 -16.09
N PHE A 85 0.41 5.08 -15.26
CA PHE A 85 0.54 6.53 -15.39
C PHE A 85 1.44 7.13 -14.31
N TRP A 86 1.69 6.40 -13.22
CA TRP A 86 2.63 6.79 -12.18
C TRP A 86 3.36 5.58 -11.59
N SER A 87 4.64 5.77 -11.27
CA SER A 87 5.48 4.78 -10.60
C SER A 87 6.55 5.49 -9.79
N ARG A 88 6.77 5.06 -8.55
CA ARG A 88 7.83 5.59 -7.69
C ARG A 88 8.43 4.51 -6.81
N ASN A 89 9.73 4.66 -6.59
CA ASN A 89 10.49 3.85 -5.65
C ASN A 89 10.87 4.69 -4.43
N PHE A 90 10.78 4.07 -3.27
CA PHE A 90 11.17 4.61 -1.99
C PHE A 90 12.18 3.68 -1.35
N ASP A 91 13.24 4.25 -0.79
CA ASP A 91 14.29 3.50 -0.11
C ASP A 91 14.67 4.28 1.16
N ARG A 92 14.33 3.72 2.32
CA ARG A 92 14.53 4.35 3.64
C ARG A 92 15.02 3.33 4.66
N ASP A 93 15.49 3.86 5.77
CA ASP A 93 15.74 3.07 6.95
C ASP A 93 14.41 2.67 7.61
N LEU A 94 14.40 1.49 8.23
CA LEU A 94 13.24 0.93 8.93
C LEU A 94 12.80 1.80 10.10
N GLU A 95 13.72 2.54 10.72
CA GLU A 95 13.44 3.48 11.80
C GLU A 95 12.52 4.62 11.33
N ASP A 96 12.53 4.94 10.04
CA ASP A 96 11.69 5.97 9.42
C ASP A 96 10.37 5.40 8.86
N ILE A 97 9.99 4.17 9.22
CA ILE A 97 8.89 3.46 8.53
C ILE A 97 7.55 4.21 8.58
N PHE A 98 7.24 4.90 9.69
CA PHE A 98 6.00 5.66 9.80
C PHE A 98 6.02 6.91 8.91
N SER A 99 7.13 7.65 8.91
CA SER A 99 7.33 8.78 8.01
C SER A 99 7.30 8.34 6.54
N LEU A 100 7.86 7.16 6.24
CA LEU A 100 7.81 6.57 4.90
C LEU A 100 6.37 6.17 4.51
N GLN A 101 5.60 5.58 5.42
CA GLN A 101 4.20 5.23 5.15
C GLN A 101 3.34 6.46 4.90
N ASP A 102 3.57 7.52 5.67
CA ASP A 102 2.90 8.80 5.48
C ASP A 102 3.28 9.41 4.12
N GLU A 103 4.57 9.50 3.81
CA GLU A 103 5.10 9.99 2.53
C GLU A 103 4.49 9.23 1.35
N VAL A 104 4.50 7.89 1.41
CA VAL A 104 3.96 7.03 0.35
C VAL A 104 2.45 7.25 0.19
N SER A 105 1.70 7.27 1.30
CA SER A 105 0.24 7.42 1.27
C SER A 105 -0.19 8.78 0.75
N LEU A 106 0.47 9.86 1.20
CA LEU A 106 0.23 11.23 0.74
C LEU A 106 0.54 11.37 -0.76
N LEU A 107 1.68 10.85 -1.21
CA LEU A 107 2.02 10.92 -2.63
C LEU A 107 1.05 10.14 -3.51
N ILE A 108 0.59 8.96 -3.07
CA ILE A 108 -0.44 8.20 -3.78
C ILE A 108 -1.74 9.00 -3.84
N ALA A 109 -2.17 9.58 -2.70
CA ALA A 109 -3.37 10.39 -2.62
C ALA A 109 -3.29 11.61 -3.55
N ASP A 110 -2.15 12.29 -3.58
CA ASP A 110 -1.89 13.44 -4.46
C ASP A 110 -1.97 13.06 -5.93
N GLN A 111 -1.36 11.93 -6.32
CA GLN A 111 -1.43 11.47 -7.71
C GLN A 111 -2.85 11.06 -8.12
N ILE A 112 -3.62 10.47 -7.20
CA ILE A 112 -5.04 10.19 -7.44
C ILE A 112 -5.82 11.50 -7.62
N ARG A 113 -5.55 12.51 -6.79
CA ARG A 113 -6.19 13.83 -6.84
C ARG A 113 -5.91 14.57 -8.15
N GLU A 114 -4.65 14.59 -8.58
CA GLU A 114 -4.22 15.28 -9.81
C GLU A 114 -4.89 14.73 -11.06
N ASN A 115 -5.24 13.43 -11.07
CA ASN A 115 -5.70 12.74 -12.27
C ASN A 115 -7.20 12.42 -12.26
N PHE A 116 -7.86 12.33 -11.10
CA PHE A 116 -9.21 11.72 -11.02
C PHE A 116 -10.24 12.43 -10.13
N GLY A 117 -9.87 13.51 -9.44
CA GLY A 117 -10.87 14.29 -8.71
C GLY A 117 -10.27 15.16 -7.61
N HIS A 118 -11.01 16.19 -7.22
CA HIS A 118 -10.58 17.04 -6.12
C HIS A 118 -10.98 16.40 -4.79
N PHE A 119 -9.98 15.99 -4.01
CA PHE A 119 -10.16 15.46 -2.65
C PHE A 119 -9.44 16.38 -1.66
N GLU A 120 -10.05 16.59 -0.50
CA GLU A 120 -9.36 17.19 0.64
C GLU A 120 -8.44 16.14 1.25
N ILE A 121 -7.13 16.37 1.13
CA ILE A 121 -6.08 15.53 1.69
C ILE A 121 -5.53 16.26 2.90
N GLN A 122 -5.42 15.55 4.03
CA GLN A 122 -4.83 16.07 5.25
C GLN A 122 -3.31 16.19 5.11
N ASP A 123 -2.66 16.99 5.95
CA ASP A 123 -1.19 17.13 5.93
C ASP A 123 -0.48 15.81 6.29
N HIS A 124 -1.16 14.94 7.05
CA HIS A 124 -0.71 13.60 7.45
C HIS A 124 -1.86 12.61 7.32
N LEU A 125 -1.56 11.39 6.85
CA LEU A 125 -2.48 10.27 6.76
C LEU A 125 -2.10 9.10 7.69
N VAL A 126 -0.85 9.11 8.19
CA VAL A 126 -0.32 8.09 9.09
C VAL A 126 0.24 8.75 10.34
N GLU A 127 -0.29 8.37 11.50
CA GLU A 127 0.29 8.72 12.80
C GLU A 127 1.19 7.58 13.29
N ALA A 128 2.36 7.90 13.83
CA ALA A 128 3.27 6.90 14.37
C ALA A 128 2.65 6.22 15.63
N PRO A 129 2.26 4.93 15.57
CA PRO A 129 1.59 4.25 16.68
C PRO A 129 2.54 3.92 17.84
N THR A 130 3.86 3.95 17.60
CA THR A 130 4.88 3.63 18.60
C THR A 130 6.25 4.19 18.18
N LYS A 131 7.20 4.23 19.11
CA LYS A 131 8.64 4.47 18.84
C LYS A 131 9.47 3.18 18.89
N ASN A 132 8.88 2.05 19.27
CA ASN A 132 9.57 0.76 19.38
C ASN A 132 9.34 -0.07 18.10
N MET A 133 10.38 -0.19 17.27
CA MET A 133 10.33 -0.92 16.00
C MET A 133 10.10 -2.43 16.17
N GLU A 134 10.59 -3.03 17.24
CA GLU A 134 10.36 -4.45 17.53
C GLU A 134 8.88 -4.69 17.85
N ALA A 135 8.28 -3.83 18.68
CA ALA A 135 6.85 -3.88 18.97
C ALA A 135 6.00 -3.72 17.71
N TYR A 136 6.40 -2.80 16.82
CA TYR A 136 5.72 -2.61 15.53
C TYR A 136 5.79 -3.85 14.63
N GLN A 137 6.97 -4.48 14.52
CA GLN A 137 7.12 -5.71 13.73
C GLN A 137 6.31 -6.87 14.31
N LEU A 138 6.32 -7.05 15.63
CA LEU A 138 5.51 -8.07 16.31
C LEU A 138 4.02 -7.81 16.11
N TYR A 139 3.58 -6.56 16.13
CA TYR A 139 2.20 -6.18 15.81
C TYR A 139 1.81 -6.61 14.39
N LEU A 140 2.61 -6.25 13.38
CA LEU A 140 2.35 -6.65 11.99
C LEU A 140 2.30 -8.17 11.83
N LYS A 141 3.22 -8.88 12.49
CA LYS A 141 3.26 -10.34 12.47
C LYS A 141 2.01 -10.96 13.12
N GLY A 142 1.57 -10.42 14.25
CA GLY A 142 0.33 -10.84 14.91
C GLY A 142 -0.90 -10.63 14.02
N ARG A 143 -1.02 -9.45 13.39
CA ARG A 143 -2.08 -9.14 12.42
C ARG A 143 -2.09 -10.10 11.24
N TYR A 144 -0.92 -10.39 10.67
CA TYR A 144 -0.79 -11.34 9.56
C TYR A 144 -1.32 -12.74 9.93
N HIS A 145 -1.03 -13.23 11.13
CA HIS A 145 -1.54 -14.53 11.58
C HIS A 145 -3.04 -14.52 11.93
N GLN A 146 -3.58 -13.38 12.38
CA GLN A 146 -5.02 -13.23 12.66
C GLN A 146 -5.87 -13.23 11.38
N LEU A 147 -5.33 -12.67 10.29
CA LEU A 147 -6.03 -12.46 9.02
C LEU A 147 -5.80 -13.58 7.99
N LYS A 148 -5.14 -14.67 8.42
CA LYS A 148 -4.92 -15.89 7.63
C LYS A 148 -6.08 -16.86 7.80
#